data_AF-A0A250V4E7-F1
#
_entry.id   AF-A0A250V4E7-F1
#
_cell.length_a   1.000
_cell.length_b   1.000
_cell.length_c   1.000
_cell.angle_alpha   90.00
_cell.angle_beta   90.00
_cell.angle_gamma   90.00
#
_symmetry.space_group_name_H-M   'P 1'
#
loop_
_entity.id
_entity.type
_entity.pdbx_description
1 polymer ?
#
loop_
_entity_poly.entity_id
_entity_poly.type
_entity_poly.pdbx_seq_one_letter_code
_entity_poly.pdbx_strand_id
1 'polypeptide(L)'
;MRVTPKTAEAIDAPPPHEAYANAPDLRREMHQVLALGAERDGRRVRTVTGPPLDATAAERAWLLRRAALMDRMALEGPGPVGAAAQTAEQLVLYDRRHPGLVAGPHHPDAITLDLSGRPYVRQEYAAWAAAGRPGTHQEERRMPAMGAGATPQPSPGRLAA
;
A
#
# COMPACT_ATOMS: atom_id res chain seq x y z
N MET A 1 41.90 18.69 -17.56
CA MET A 1 41.13 17.95 -16.53
C MET A 1 39.87 17.39 -17.19
N ARG A 2 39.72 16.07 -17.27
CA ARG A 2 38.46 15.43 -17.69
C ARG A 2 37.54 15.40 -16.47
N VAL A 3 36.46 16.17 -16.52
CA VAL A 3 35.36 16.03 -15.57
C VAL A 3 34.69 14.71 -15.90
N THR A 4 34.85 13.71 -15.04
CA THR A 4 34.05 12.48 -15.12
C THR A 4 32.59 12.86 -14.92
N PRO A 5 31.66 12.48 -15.80
CA PRO A 5 30.25 12.71 -15.54
C PRO A 5 29.90 12.00 -14.23
N LYS A 6 29.36 12.75 -13.28
CA LYS A 6 28.85 12.25 -12.00
C LYS A 6 27.90 11.10 -12.33
N THR A 7 28.31 9.87 -12.01
CA THR A 7 27.52 8.66 -12.24
C THR A 7 26.15 8.89 -11.64
N ALA A 8 25.15 8.88 -12.51
CA ALA A 8 23.75 8.80 -12.18
C ALA A 8 23.54 7.75 -11.07
N GLU A 9 23.12 8.17 -9.89
CA GLU A 9 22.87 7.32 -8.74
C GLU A 9 21.58 6.52 -8.97
N ALA A 10 21.69 5.33 -9.56
CA ALA A 10 20.56 4.43 -9.75
C ALA A 10 19.80 4.28 -8.42
N ILE A 11 18.47 4.42 -8.45
CA ILE A 11 17.63 4.22 -7.27
C ILE A 11 17.94 2.84 -6.72
N ASP A 12 18.50 2.77 -5.50
CA ASP A 12 18.81 1.53 -4.79
C ASP A 12 17.51 0.95 -4.21
N ALA A 13 16.57 0.65 -5.11
CA ALA A 13 15.28 0.10 -4.75
C ALA A 13 15.41 -1.37 -4.35
N PRO A 14 14.62 -1.83 -3.36
CA PRO A 14 14.62 -3.24 -2.99
C PRO A 14 14.28 -4.13 -4.20
N PRO A 15 14.90 -5.31 -4.31
CA PRO A 15 14.56 -6.27 -5.35
C PRO A 15 13.09 -6.70 -5.22
N PRO A 16 12.44 -7.15 -6.31
CA PRO A 16 11.00 -7.38 -6.32
C PRO A 16 10.48 -8.32 -5.22
N HIS A 17 11.24 -9.38 -4.91
CA HIS A 17 10.85 -10.36 -3.90
C HIS A 17 10.81 -9.75 -2.48
N GLU A 18 11.69 -8.80 -2.18
CA GLU A 18 11.67 -8.05 -0.91
C GLU A 18 10.58 -6.99 -0.93
N ALA A 19 10.48 -6.21 -2.01
CA ALA A 19 9.52 -5.13 -2.13
C ALA A 19 8.06 -5.60 -1.98
N TYR A 20 7.76 -6.81 -2.47
CA TYR A 20 6.42 -7.38 -2.46
C TYR A 20 6.23 -8.54 -1.47
N ALA A 21 7.15 -8.73 -0.52
CA ALA A 21 7.09 -9.82 0.46
C ALA A 21 5.77 -9.83 1.28
N ASN A 22 5.22 -8.65 1.56
CA ASN A 22 3.97 -8.46 2.31
C ASN A 22 2.76 -8.18 1.41
N ALA A 23 2.90 -8.33 0.09
CA ALA A 23 1.83 -8.03 -0.83
C ALA A 23 0.77 -9.14 -0.82
N PRO A 24 -0.53 -8.81 -0.95
CA PRO A 24 -1.57 -9.81 -1.15
C PRO A 24 -1.31 -10.65 -2.41
N ASP A 25 -1.91 -11.83 -2.50
CA ASP A 25 -1.92 -12.61 -3.75
C ASP A 25 -2.48 -11.78 -4.92
N LEU A 26 -2.00 -12.04 -6.13
CA LEU A 26 -2.31 -11.22 -7.32
C LEU A 26 -3.82 -11.12 -7.58
N ARG A 27 -4.56 -12.22 -7.40
CA ARG A 27 -6.01 -12.25 -7.65
C ARG A 27 -6.73 -11.34 -6.67
N ARG A 28 -6.40 -11.43 -5.38
CA ARG A 28 -6.97 -10.57 -4.34
C ARG A 28 -6.58 -9.10 -4.53
N GLU A 29 -5.32 -8.82 -4.85
CA GLU A 29 -4.83 -7.47 -5.14
C GLU A 29 -5.62 -6.86 -6.32
N MET A 30 -5.82 -7.61 -7.39
CA MET A 30 -6.59 -7.18 -8.55
C MET A 30 -8.04 -6.82 -8.18
N HIS A 31 -8.72 -7.65 -7.39
CA HIS A 31 -10.08 -7.33 -6.92
C HIS A 31 -10.13 -6.05 -6.07
N GLN A 32 -9.13 -5.84 -5.21
CA GLN A 32 -9.08 -4.66 -4.34
C GLN A 32 -8.76 -3.38 -5.13
N VAL A 33 -7.82 -3.43 -6.08
CA VAL A 33 -7.51 -2.29 -6.96
C VAL A 33 -8.72 -1.90 -7.81
N LEU A 34 -9.49 -2.87 -8.31
CA LEU A 34 -10.72 -2.62 -9.06
C LEU A 34 -11.81 -1.99 -8.18
N ALA A 35 -11.96 -2.44 -6.93
CA ALA A 35 -12.93 -1.88 -5.99
C ALA A 35 -12.59 -0.42 -5.65
N LEU A 36 -11.33 -0.13 -5.31
CA LEU A 36 -10.84 1.23 -5.05
C LEU A 36 -11.01 2.16 -6.25
N GLY A 37 -10.73 1.67 -7.47
CA GLY A 37 -10.97 2.44 -8.69
C GLY A 37 -12.44 2.76 -8.92
N ALA A 38 -13.35 1.81 -8.63
CA ALA A 38 -14.78 2.07 -8.74
C ALA A 38 -15.30 3.08 -7.70
N GLU A 39 -14.77 3.07 -6.48
CA GLU A 39 -15.09 4.08 -5.45
C GLU A 39 -14.61 5.48 -5.88
N ARG A 40 -13.37 5.57 -6.34
CA ARG A 40 -12.76 6.80 -6.89
C ARG A 40 -13.60 7.40 -8.02
N ASP A 41 -14.03 6.58 -8.96
CA ASP A 41 -14.82 7.03 -10.11
C ASP A 41 -16.28 7.39 -9.74
N GLY A 42 -16.65 7.32 -8.45
CA GLY A 42 -18.02 7.52 -7.99
C GLY A 42 -18.99 6.42 -8.41
N ARG A 43 -18.50 5.31 -8.98
CA ARG A 43 -19.30 4.17 -9.42
C ARG A 43 -19.72 3.25 -8.27
N ARG A 44 -19.11 3.42 -7.10
CA ARG A 44 -19.50 2.76 -5.85
C ARG A 44 -19.43 3.76 -4.69
N VAL A 45 -20.43 3.70 -3.82
CA VAL A 45 -20.40 4.41 -2.53
C VAL A 45 -19.52 3.60 -1.59
N ARG A 46 -18.52 4.25 -1.01
CA ARG A 46 -17.68 3.65 0.04
C ARG A 46 -18.56 3.20 1.20
N THR A 47 -18.57 1.90 1.49
CA THR A 47 -19.41 1.28 2.54
C THR A 47 -18.74 1.27 3.92
N VAL A 48 -17.48 1.72 4.02
CA VAL A 48 -16.73 1.73 5.29
C VAL A 48 -17.19 2.88 6.18
N THR A 49 -17.72 2.54 7.36
CA THR A 49 -17.97 3.47 8.47
C THR A 49 -16.65 3.81 9.16
N GLY A 50 -15.86 4.69 8.53
CA GLY A 50 -14.64 5.26 9.09
C GLY A 50 -14.59 6.77 8.86
N PRO A 51 -13.70 7.50 9.55
CA PRO A 51 -13.47 8.91 9.24
C PRO A 51 -13.14 9.06 7.74
N PRO A 52 -13.53 10.17 7.08
CA PRO A 52 -13.24 10.39 5.68
C PRO A 52 -11.74 10.24 5.44
N LEU A 53 -11.36 9.21 4.69
CA LEU A 53 -9.98 9.10 4.23
C LEU A 53 -9.71 10.31 3.34
N ASP A 54 -8.64 11.06 3.61
CA ASP A 54 -8.18 12.15 2.75
C ASP A 54 -8.17 11.66 1.29
N ALA A 55 -8.92 12.36 0.44
CA ALA A 55 -9.10 11.97 -0.95
C ALA A 55 -7.76 11.89 -1.69
N THR A 56 -6.81 12.74 -1.32
CA THR A 56 -5.45 12.76 -1.88
C THR A 56 -4.68 11.50 -1.47
N ALA A 57 -4.68 11.16 -0.19
CA ALA A 57 -4.08 9.92 0.31
C ALA A 57 -4.75 8.65 -0.24
N ALA A 58 -6.07 8.67 -0.46
CA ALA A 58 -6.81 7.55 -1.04
C ALA A 58 -6.47 7.34 -2.52
N GLU A 59 -6.45 8.42 -3.31
CA GLU A 59 -6.04 8.39 -4.71
C GLU A 59 -4.60 7.87 -4.85
N ARG A 60 -3.71 8.38 -3.98
CA ARG A 60 -2.32 7.93 -3.95
C ARG A 60 -2.21 6.44 -3.66
N ALA A 61 -2.91 5.95 -2.64
CA ALA A 61 -2.90 4.54 -2.28
C ALA A 61 -3.40 3.66 -3.44
N TRP A 62 -4.44 4.10 -4.16
CA TRP A 62 -4.91 3.41 -5.35
C TRP A 62 -3.87 3.38 -6.47
N LEU A 63 -3.24 4.51 -6.79
CA LEU A 63 -2.18 4.60 -7.81
C LEU A 63 -0.99 3.69 -7.47
N LEU A 64 -0.52 3.71 -6.22
CA LEU A 64 0.60 2.88 -5.76
C LEU A 64 0.28 1.39 -5.92
N ARG A 65 -0.90 0.97 -5.46
CA ARG A 65 -1.32 -0.44 -5.54
C ARG A 65 -1.52 -0.90 -6.98
N ARG A 66 -2.08 -0.05 -7.85
CA ARG A 66 -2.21 -0.33 -9.28
C ARG A 66 -0.85 -0.48 -9.97
N ALA A 67 0.09 0.41 -9.69
CA ALA A 67 1.44 0.34 -10.25
C ALA A 67 2.19 -0.91 -9.76
N ALA A 68 2.10 -1.23 -8.46
CA ALA A 68 2.69 -2.44 -7.89
C ALA A 68 2.10 -3.72 -8.47
N LEU A 69 0.77 -3.77 -8.69
CA LEU A 69 0.12 -4.90 -9.34
C LEU A 69 0.66 -5.11 -10.77
N MET A 70 0.77 -4.04 -11.56
CA MET A 70 1.28 -4.14 -12.93
C MET A 70 2.77 -4.51 -12.97
N ASP A 71 3.59 -4.00 -12.04
CA ASP A 71 4.99 -4.41 -11.92
C ASP A 71 5.11 -5.91 -11.63
N ARG A 72 4.32 -6.42 -10.67
CA ARG A 72 4.29 -7.85 -10.32
C ARG A 72 3.85 -8.72 -11.49
N MET A 73 2.78 -8.34 -12.21
CA MET A 73 2.34 -9.06 -13.42
C MET A 73 3.41 -9.05 -14.52
N ALA A 74 4.16 -7.97 -14.67
CA ALA A 74 5.25 -7.87 -15.64
C ALA A 74 6.48 -8.73 -15.28
N LEU A 75 6.57 -9.23 -14.04
CA LEU A 75 7.65 -10.12 -13.60
C LEU A 75 7.33 -11.61 -13.82
N GLU A 76 6.06 -12.00 -13.96
CA GLU A 76 5.64 -13.41 -14.09
C GLU A 76 5.74 -14.01 -15.51
N GLY A 77 6.25 -13.27 -16.51
CA GLY A 77 6.38 -13.78 -17.89
C GLY A 77 6.45 -12.66 -18.94
N PRO A 78 5.96 -12.84 -20.19
CA PRO A 78 5.82 -11.76 -21.18
C PRO A 78 4.69 -10.78 -20.79
N GLY A 79 4.60 -10.47 -19.51
CA GLY A 79 3.56 -9.67 -18.89
C GLY A 79 3.58 -8.22 -19.39
N PRO A 80 2.67 -7.38 -18.87
CA PRO A 80 2.37 -6.10 -19.46
C PRO A 80 3.42 -5.03 -19.10
N VAL A 81 4.67 -5.19 -19.55
CA VAL A 81 5.81 -4.31 -19.22
C VAL A 81 5.51 -2.84 -19.54
N GLY A 82 4.87 -2.57 -20.68
CA GLY A 82 4.46 -1.21 -21.06
C GLY A 82 3.40 -0.62 -20.11
N ALA A 83 2.45 -1.43 -19.66
CA ALA A 83 1.45 -0.96 -18.69
C ALA A 83 2.05 -0.75 -17.30
N ALA A 84 3.04 -1.56 -16.91
CA ALA A 84 3.80 -1.37 -15.67
C ALA A 84 4.56 -0.03 -15.70
N ALA A 85 5.25 0.28 -16.80
CA ALA A 85 5.92 1.57 -16.95
C ALA A 85 4.93 2.75 -16.93
N GLN A 86 3.82 2.65 -17.66
CA GLN A 86 2.81 3.71 -17.70
C GLN A 86 2.17 3.98 -16.34
N THR A 87 1.84 2.92 -15.59
CA THR A 87 1.25 3.07 -14.25
C THR A 87 2.27 3.57 -13.22
N ALA A 88 3.55 3.21 -13.37
CA ALA A 88 4.63 3.81 -12.59
C ALA A 88 4.76 5.32 -12.88
N GLU A 89 4.74 5.74 -14.14
CA GLU A 89 4.79 7.16 -14.50
C GLU A 89 3.62 7.97 -13.90
N GLN A 90 2.41 7.41 -13.92
CA GLN A 90 1.23 8.04 -13.31
C GLN A 90 1.43 8.29 -11.81
N LEU A 91 2.01 7.32 -11.09
CA LEU A 91 2.36 7.47 -9.68
C LEU A 91 3.39 8.58 -9.47
N VAL A 92 4.45 8.58 -10.27
CA VAL A 92 5.53 9.58 -10.21
C VAL A 92 5.00 11.00 -10.42
N LEU A 93 4.18 11.22 -11.45
CA LEU A 93 3.58 12.52 -11.74
C LEU A 93 2.60 12.96 -10.65
N TYR A 94 1.93 12.02 -10.00
CA TYR A 94 1.10 12.32 -8.84
C TYR A 94 1.95 12.78 -7.66
N ASP A 95 3.06 12.10 -7.39
CA ASP A 95 3.90 12.36 -6.22
C ASP A 95 4.72 13.62 -6.32
N ARG A 96 5.13 14.00 -7.54
CA ARG A 96 5.72 15.32 -7.80
C ARG A 96 4.80 16.46 -7.39
N ARG A 97 3.48 16.26 -7.51
CA ARG A 97 2.46 17.26 -7.11
C ARG A 97 2.09 17.15 -5.63
N HIS A 98 2.39 16.02 -4.98
CA HIS A 98 2.02 15.74 -3.60
C HIS A 98 3.20 15.13 -2.81
N PRO A 99 4.33 15.87 -2.68
CA PRO A 99 5.56 15.33 -2.12
C PRO A 99 5.42 14.86 -0.66
N GLY A 100 4.49 15.46 0.11
CA GLY A 100 4.22 15.09 1.50
C GLY A 100 3.56 13.71 1.70
N LEU A 101 3.24 13.01 0.61
CA LEU A 101 2.64 11.67 0.68
C LEU A 101 3.63 10.54 0.30
N VAL A 102 4.83 10.87 -0.14
CA VAL A 102 5.89 9.90 -0.48
C VAL A 102 6.33 9.14 0.77
N ALA A 103 6.51 7.83 0.66
CA ALA A 103 6.86 6.96 1.78
C ALA A 103 8.32 6.48 1.73
N GLY A 104 8.88 6.29 0.54
CA GLY A 104 10.22 5.78 0.32
C GLY A 104 11.32 6.84 0.42
N PRO A 105 12.59 6.41 0.45
CA PRO A 105 13.75 7.28 0.70
C PRO A 105 14.10 8.17 -0.49
N HIS A 106 13.78 7.77 -1.73
CA HIS A 106 14.10 8.55 -2.92
C HIS A 106 12.89 9.34 -3.43
N HIS A 107 13.07 10.64 -3.67
CA HIS A 107 12.03 11.52 -4.20
C HIS A 107 11.70 11.17 -5.66
N PRO A 108 10.48 11.38 -6.17
CA PRO A 108 10.11 11.14 -7.57
C PRO A 108 10.94 11.92 -8.61
N ASP A 109 11.68 12.94 -8.20
CA ASP A 109 12.58 13.69 -9.08
C ASP A 109 13.95 13.01 -9.26
N ALA A 110 14.30 12.08 -8.38
CA ALA A 110 15.49 11.25 -8.51
C ALA A 110 15.36 10.18 -9.61
N ILE A 111 14.16 9.96 -10.17
CA ILE A 111 13.85 8.93 -11.18
C ILE A 111 14.42 9.24 -12.57
N THR A 112 15.21 10.30 -12.73
CA THR A 112 15.84 10.66 -14.02
C THR A 112 16.72 9.54 -14.62
N LEU A 113 16.96 8.45 -13.89
CA LEU A 113 17.97 7.44 -14.16
C LEU A 113 17.42 6.08 -14.57
N ASP A 114 16.14 5.77 -14.28
CA ASP A 114 15.42 4.62 -14.84
C ASP A 114 14.06 5.10 -15.39
N LEU A 115 13.99 5.17 -16.72
CA LEU A 115 12.82 5.65 -17.46
C LEU A 115 11.57 4.79 -17.24
N SER A 116 11.70 3.56 -16.72
CA SER A 116 10.54 2.71 -16.45
C SER A 116 9.78 3.12 -15.19
N GLY A 117 10.40 3.85 -14.26
CA GLY A 117 9.81 4.21 -12.97
C GLY A 117 9.51 3.01 -12.04
N ARG A 118 9.84 1.78 -12.45
CA ARG A 118 9.51 0.56 -11.69
C ARG A 118 10.29 0.43 -10.37
N PRO A 119 11.60 0.79 -10.29
CA PRO A 119 12.30 0.83 -9.01
C PRO A 119 11.65 1.77 -8.00
N TYR A 120 11.13 2.91 -8.47
CA TYR A 120 10.40 3.84 -7.61
C TYR A 120 9.13 3.22 -7.03
N VAL A 121 8.36 2.49 -7.85
CA VAL A 121 7.17 1.77 -7.35
C VAL A 121 7.54 0.78 -6.23
N ARG A 122 8.66 0.06 -6.38
CA ARG A 122 9.11 -0.94 -5.41
C ARG A 122 9.49 -0.32 -4.07
N GLN A 123 10.26 0.78 -4.07
CA GLN A 123 10.61 1.45 -2.82
C GLN A 123 9.37 2.02 -2.11
N GLU A 124 8.44 2.62 -2.87
CA GLU A 124 7.25 3.24 -2.30
C GLU A 124 6.34 2.18 -1.70
N TYR A 125 6.17 1.06 -2.40
CA TYR A 125 5.34 -0.04 -1.91
C TYR A 125 5.92 -0.68 -0.65
N ALA A 126 7.24 -0.94 -0.65
CA ALA A 126 7.93 -1.51 0.51
C ALA A 126 7.78 -0.61 1.74
N ALA A 127 8.04 0.70 1.59
CA ALA A 127 7.93 1.67 2.68
C ALA A 127 6.49 1.86 3.15
N TRP A 128 5.54 1.95 2.22
CA TRP A 128 4.11 2.07 2.53
C TRP A 128 3.59 0.86 3.30
N ALA A 129 3.96 -0.35 2.88
CA ALA A 129 3.58 -1.59 3.56
C ALA A 129 4.21 -1.70 4.95
N ALA A 130 5.49 -1.32 5.09
CA ALA A 130 6.20 -1.32 6.37
C ALA A 130 5.60 -0.33 7.39
N ALA A 131 5.02 0.78 6.93
CA ALA A 131 4.31 1.75 7.78
C ALA A 131 2.96 1.25 8.34
N GLY A 132 2.62 -0.03 8.14
CA GLY A 132 1.37 -0.61 8.60
C GLY A 132 0.14 -0.13 7.81
N ARG A 133 0.33 0.54 6.67
CA ARG A 133 -0.77 0.84 5.76
C ARG A 133 -1.07 -0.43 4.97
N PRO A 134 -2.24 -1.05 5.20
CA PRO A 134 -2.38 -2.47 4.96
C PRO A 134 -2.43 -2.81 3.46
N GLY A 135 -1.42 -3.57 3.02
CA GLY A 135 -1.64 -4.76 2.20
C GLY A 135 -2.25 -5.88 3.06
N THR A 136 -3.42 -5.65 3.65
CA THR A 136 -4.30 -6.67 4.26
C THR A 136 -3.84 -7.51 5.47
N HIS A 137 -3.05 -6.97 6.40
CA HIS A 137 -2.93 -7.58 7.74
C HIS A 137 -3.36 -6.61 8.84
N GLN A 138 -4.63 -6.23 8.86
CA GLN A 138 -5.21 -5.61 10.06
C GLN A 138 -6.73 -5.80 10.13
N GLU A 139 -7.17 -7.03 10.41
CA GLU A 139 -8.51 -7.23 10.99
C GLU A 139 -8.57 -8.38 12.02
N GLU A 140 -7.48 -9.11 12.27
CA GLU A 140 -7.50 -10.27 13.19
C GLU A 140 -6.76 -10.06 14.51
N ARG A 141 -6.28 -8.84 14.81
CA ARG A 141 -5.53 -8.58 16.04
C ARG A 141 -5.91 -7.28 16.72
N ARG A 142 -7.18 -7.19 17.16
CA ARG A 142 -7.63 -6.46 18.37
C ARG A 142 -9.17 -6.52 18.48
N MET A 143 -9.70 -7.69 18.83
CA MET A 143 -10.94 -7.78 19.61
C MET A 143 -10.52 -8.14 21.03
N PRO A 144 -10.69 -7.28 22.05
CA PRO A 144 -10.63 -7.74 23.43
C PRO A 144 -11.81 -8.70 23.63
N ALA A 145 -11.54 -9.93 24.06
CA ALA A 145 -12.55 -10.89 24.46
C ALA A 145 -13.36 -10.31 25.62
N MET A 146 -14.48 -9.66 25.31
CA MET A 146 -15.51 -9.27 26.26
C MET A 146 -16.47 -10.45 26.43
N GLY A 147 -16.49 -11.01 27.65
CA GLY A 147 -17.67 -11.70 28.16
C GLY A 147 -17.58 -13.22 28.28
N ALA A 148 -16.83 -13.72 29.27
CA ALA A 148 -17.28 -14.90 30.02
C ALA A 148 -17.92 -14.37 31.30
N GLY A 149 -19.25 -14.43 31.37
CA GLY A 149 -20.02 -14.02 32.53
C GLY A 149 -19.65 -14.83 33.76
N ALA A 150 -19.15 -14.16 34.79
CA ALA A 150 -19.14 -14.70 36.14
C ALA A 150 -20.48 -14.33 36.79
N THR A 151 -21.34 -15.33 36.95
CA THR A 151 -22.53 -15.25 37.80
C THR A 151 -22.10 -15.00 39.25
N PRO A 152 -22.74 -14.09 40.00
CA PRO A 152 -22.49 -13.99 41.42
C PRO A 152 -23.15 -15.19 42.14
N GLN A 153 -22.35 -15.93 42.90
CA GLN A 153 -22.87 -16.95 43.83
C GLN A 153 -23.77 -16.30 44.89
N PRO A 154 -24.89 -16.94 45.29
CA PRO A 154 -25.66 -16.50 46.44
C PRO A 154 -24.95 -16.93 47.74
N SER A 155 -24.69 -15.96 48.62
CA SER A 155 -24.20 -16.15 49.99
C SER A 155 -25.18 -17.02 50.80
N PRO A 156 -24.71 -18.03 51.55
CA PRO A 156 -25.57 -18.74 52.49
C PRO A 156 -25.58 -18.03 53.86
N GLY A 157 -26.78 -17.75 54.35
CA GLY A 157 -27.11 -17.88 55.76
C GLY A 157 -26.97 -16.65 56.66
N ARG A 158 -28.11 -15.99 56.91
CA ARG A 158 -28.48 -15.54 58.27
C ARG A 158 -30.00 -15.69 58.47
N LEU A 159 -30.39 -16.82 59.05
CA LEU A 159 -31.56 -16.98 59.93
C LEU A 159 -30.93 -17.19 61.32
N ALA A 160 -30.93 -16.18 62.19
CA ALA A 160 -31.99 -15.85 63.15
C ALA A 160 -32.00 -16.78 64.36
N ALA A 161 -31.41 -16.29 65.46
CA ALA A 161 -31.88 -16.37 66.85
C ALA A 161 -30.85 -15.67 67.75
#